data_AF-A0A494RGF9-F1
#
_entry.id   AF-A0A494RGF9-F1
#
_cell.length_a   1.000
_cell.length_b   1.000
_cell.length_c   1.000
_cell.angle_alpha   90.00
_cell.angle_beta   90.00
_cell.angle_gamma   90.00
#
_symmetry.space_group_name_H-M   'P 1'
#
loop_
_entity.id
_entity.type
_entity.pdbx_description
1 polymer ?
#
loop_
_entity_poly.entity_id
_entity_poly.type
_entity_poly.pdbx_seq_one_letter_code
_entity_poly.pdbx_strand_id
1 'polypeptide(L)'
;MTSLADKIPTLNEADLKNLRANAARLVEHGSPVQVTTAADILPLIDARLAEIAAEPKPVVVRRAPPKKKLQPVTGHQTALPDRTA
;
A
#
# COMPACT_ATOMS: atom_id res chain seq x y z
N MET A 1 -6.90 8.71 -28.02
CA MET A 1 -6.58 8.84 -26.59
C MET A 1 -7.20 7.65 -25.88
N THR A 2 -6.46 6.90 -25.05
CA THR A 2 -7.03 5.80 -24.23
C THR A 2 -7.79 6.38 -23.04
N SER A 3 -9.01 5.92 -22.78
CA SER A 3 -9.80 6.38 -21.65
C SER A 3 -9.28 5.81 -20.32
N LEU A 4 -9.73 6.37 -19.20
CA LEU A 4 -9.43 5.81 -17.88
C LEU A 4 -10.06 4.42 -17.70
N ALA A 5 -11.27 4.21 -18.25
CA ALA A 5 -11.97 2.92 -18.19
C ALA A 5 -11.13 1.80 -18.83
N ASP A 6 -10.47 2.09 -19.95
CA ASP A 6 -9.59 1.12 -20.64
C ASP A 6 -8.38 0.70 -19.80
N LYS A 7 -7.98 1.53 -18.81
CA LYS A 7 -6.82 1.27 -17.96
C LYS A 7 -7.16 0.50 -16.68
N ILE A 8 -8.42 0.52 -16.23
CA ILE A 8 -8.87 -0.12 -14.98
C ILE A 8 -8.39 -1.58 -14.86
N PRO A 9 -8.45 -2.43 -15.90
CA PRO A 9 -8.03 -3.84 -15.78
C PRO A 9 -6.55 -4.03 -15.43
N THR A 10 -5.71 -3.05 -15.77
CA THR A 10 -4.25 -3.08 -15.57
C THR A 10 -3.79 -2.52 -14.24
N LEU A 11 -4.67 -1.85 -13.49
CA LEU A 11 -4.34 -1.25 -12.21
C LEU A 11 -4.25 -2.32 -11.12
N ASN A 12 -3.36 -2.11 -10.15
CA ASN A 12 -3.26 -2.97 -8.97
C ASN A 12 -4.32 -2.61 -7.91
N GLU A 13 -4.47 -3.47 -6.90
CA GLU A 13 -5.47 -3.30 -5.83
C GLU A 13 -5.34 -1.94 -5.09
N ALA A 14 -4.11 -1.46 -4.86
CA ALA A 14 -3.87 -0.21 -4.15
C ALA A 14 -4.29 1.01 -4.98
N ASP A 15 -3.92 1.02 -6.26
CA ASP A 15 -4.28 2.10 -7.19
C ASP A 15 -5.80 2.14 -7.42
N LEU A 16 -6.45 0.97 -7.50
CA LEU A 16 -7.91 0.89 -7.62
C LEU A 16 -8.62 1.46 -6.38
N LYS A 17 -8.12 1.20 -5.16
CA LYS A 17 -8.68 1.78 -3.92
C LYS A 17 -8.52 3.30 -3.88
N ASN A 18 -7.34 3.81 -4.27
CA ASN A 18 -7.11 5.24 -4.37
C ASN A 18 -8.02 5.89 -5.41
N LEU A 19 -8.17 5.25 -6.57
CA LEU A 19 -9.02 5.72 -7.65
C LEU A 19 -10.50 5.75 -7.22
N ARG A 20 -10.97 4.72 -6.51
CA ARG A 20 -12.32 4.67 -5.94
C ARG A 20 -12.57 5.83 -4.98
N ALA A 21 -11.64 6.08 -4.04
CA ALA A 21 -11.77 7.17 -3.08
C ALA A 21 -11.80 8.55 -3.76
N ASN A 22 -11.03 8.72 -4.84
CA ASN A 22 -11.04 9.95 -5.63
C ASN A 22 -12.36 10.11 -6.40
N ALA A 23 -12.83 9.05 -7.04
CA ALA A 23 -14.10 9.06 -7.76
C ALA A 23 -15.28 9.37 -6.82
N ALA A 24 -15.33 8.77 -5.63
CA ALA A 24 -16.34 9.08 -4.62
C ALA A 24 -16.36 10.57 -4.24
N ARG A 25 -15.18 11.16 -3.99
CA ARG A 25 -15.06 12.60 -3.71
C ARG A 25 -15.52 13.48 -4.87
N LEU A 26 -15.26 13.06 -6.12
CA LEU A 26 -15.72 13.78 -7.31
C LEU A 26 -17.23 13.68 -7.52
N VAL A 27 -17.87 12.60 -7.10
CA VAL A 27 -19.34 12.51 -7.11
C VAL A 27 -19.97 13.51 -6.13
N GLU A 28 -19.34 13.73 -4.97
CA GLU A 28 -19.86 14.63 -3.94
C GLU A 28 -19.57 16.11 -4.21
N HIS A 29 -18.40 16.42 -4.77
CA HIS A 29 -17.87 17.78 -4.83
C HIS A 29 -17.35 18.22 -6.20
N GLY A 30 -17.41 17.35 -7.21
CA GLY A 30 -16.90 17.64 -8.54
C GLY A 30 -17.81 18.58 -9.34
N SER A 31 -17.28 19.07 -10.47
CA SER A 31 -18.11 19.71 -11.49
C SER A 31 -19.12 18.72 -12.09
N PRO A 32 -20.20 19.16 -12.75
CA PRO A 32 -21.21 18.25 -13.30
C PRO A 32 -20.65 17.16 -14.22
N VAL A 33 -19.63 17.50 -15.03
CA VAL A 33 -18.93 16.54 -15.90
C VAL A 33 -18.11 15.55 -15.08
N GLN A 34 -17.45 16.00 -14.02
CA GLN A 34 -16.68 15.13 -13.13
C GLN A 34 -17.58 14.19 -12.33
N VAL A 35 -18.71 14.67 -11.84
CA VAL A 35 -19.72 13.86 -11.13
C VAL A 35 -20.21 12.76 -12.04
N THR A 36 -20.64 13.11 -13.26
CA THR A 36 -21.14 12.14 -14.26
C THR A 36 -20.07 11.10 -14.57
N THR A 37 -18.86 11.56 -14.93
CA THR A 37 -17.76 10.65 -15.26
C THR A 37 -17.39 9.76 -14.07
N ALA A 38 -17.35 10.30 -12.85
CA ALA A 38 -17.00 9.53 -11.66
C ALA A 38 -18.08 8.48 -11.31
N ALA A 39 -19.36 8.85 -11.45
CA ALA A 39 -20.48 7.94 -11.26
C ALA A 39 -20.44 6.77 -12.27
N ASP A 40 -20.05 7.05 -13.52
CA ASP A 40 -19.94 6.03 -14.57
C ASP A 40 -18.79 5.04 -14.32
N ILE A 41 -17.64 5.49 -13.77
CA ILE A 41 -16.48 4.61 -13.55
C ILE A 41 -16.53 3.81 -12.25
N LEU A 42 -17.24 4.28 -11.22
CA LEU A 42 -17.28 3.64 -9.90
C LEU A 42 -17.65 2.15 -9.97
N PRO A 43 -18.71 1.74 -10.70
CA PRO A 43 -19.07 0.33 -10.85
C PRO A 43 -17.94 -0.52 -11.47
N LEU A 44 -17.17 0.04 -12.42
CA LEU A 44 -16.06 -0.67 -13.05
C LEU A 44 -14.91 -0.93 -12.09
N ILE A 45 -14.61 0.05 -11.23
CA ILE A 45 -13.58 -0.06 -10.19
C ILE A 45 -14.00 -1.09 -9.14
N ASP A 46 -15.25 -1.01 -8.68
CA ASP A 46 -15.78 -1.92 -7.66
C ASP A 46 -15.83 -3.38 -8.16
N ALA A 47 -16.24 -3.61 -9.41
CA ALA A 47 -16.21 -4.92 -10.04
C ALA A 47 -14.78 -5.50 -10.08
N ARG A 48 -13.79 -4.71 -10.49
CA ARG A 48 -12.39 -5.17 -10.55
C ARG A 48 -11.81 -5.45 -9.16
N LEU A 49 -12.15 -4.65 -8.15
CA LEU A 49 -11.75 -4.92 -6.76
C LEU A 49 -12.37 -6.22 -6.24
N ALA A 50 -13.62 -6.51 -6.60
CA ALA A 50 -14.28 -7.76 -6.24
C ALA A 50 -13.62 -8.98 -6.92
N GLU A 51 -13.24 -8.87 -8.20
CA GLU A 51 -12.46 -9.90 -8.90
C GLU A 51 -11.13 -10.19 -8.21
N ILE A 52 -10.35 -9.16 -7.90
CA ILE A 52 -9.06 -9.30 -7.21
C ILE A 52 -9.24 -9.92 -5.82
N ALA A 53 -10.33 -9.59 -5.13
CA ALA A 53 -10.63 -10.15 -3.81
C ALA A 53 -11.06 -11.63 -3.89
N ALA A 54 -11.70 -12.04 -4.99
CA ALA A 54 -12.11 -13.42 -5.24
C ALA A 54 -10.94 -14.30 -5.73
N GLU A 55 -9.90 -13.71 -6.34
CA GLU A 55 -8.69 -14.43 -6.72
C GLU A 55 -7.94 -14.95 -5.47
N PRO A 56 -7.59 -16.25 -5.42
CA PRO A 56 -6.89 -16.82 -4.28
C PRO A 56 -5.49 -16.20 -4.17
N LYS A 57 -5.27 -15.40 -3.11
CA LYS A 57 -3.98 -14.78 -2.85
C LYS A 57 -2.93 -15.88 -2.59
N PRO A 58 -1.80 -15.91 -3.33
CA PRO A 58 -0.75 -16.88 -3.08
C PRO A 58 -0.26 -16.74 -1.64
N VAL A 59 -0.21 -17.85 -0.91
CA VAL A 59 0.28 -17.88 0.48
C VAL A 59 1.74 -17.42 0.47
N VAL A 60 1.98 -16.19 0.92
CA VAL A 60 3.35 -15.67 1.09
C VAL A 60 3.95 -16.40 2.30
N VAL A 61 4.70 -17.47 2.03
CA VAL A 61 5.52 -18.14 3.03
C VAL A 61 6.64 -17.16 3.42
N ARG A 62 6.45 -16.44 4.52
CA ARG A 62 7.47 -15.58 5.11
C ARG A 62 8.66 -16.45 5.53
N ARG A 63 9.73 -16.45 4.76
CA ARG A 63 11.02 -17.02 5.19
C ARG A 63 11.56 -16.14 6.33
N ALA A 64 11.87 -16.78 7.45
CA ALA A 64 12.39 -16.11 8.64
C ALA A 64 13.65 -15.28 8.32
N PRO A 65 13.81 -14.09 8.91
CA PRO A 65 15.00 -13.27 8.68
C PRO A 65 16.25 -14.02 9.18
N PRO A 66 17.36 -14.02 8.42
CA PRO A 66 18.59 -14.64 8.87
C PRO A 66 19.09 -13.93 10.12
N LYS A 67 19.30 -14.69 11.21
CA LYS A 67 19.88 -14.20 12.47
C LYS A 67 21.25 -13.60 12.17
N LYS A 68 21.37 -12.27 12.18
CA LYS A 68 22.67 -11.58 12.18
C LYS A 68 23.40 -11.98 13.46
N LYS A 69 24.55 -12.64 13.34
CA LYS A 69 25.47 -12.82 14.47
C LYS A 69 26.04 -11.43 14.82
N LEU A 70 25.62 -10.88 15.96
CA LEU A 70 26.28 -9.73 16.56
C LEU A 70 27.72 -10.13 16.87
N GLN A 71 28.69 -9.40 16.32
CA GLN A 71 30.08 -9.54 16.74
C GLN A 71 30.19 -9.09 18.21
N PRO A 72 31.04 -9.73 19.03
CA PRO A 72 31.27 -9.27 20.39
C PRO A 72 31.82 -7.85 20.33
N VAL A 73 31.09 -6.89 20.90
CA VAL A 73 31.63 -5.56 21.12
C VAL A 73 32.65 -5.73 22.24
N THR A 74 33.92 -5.84 21.90
CA THR A 74 35.01 -5.78 22.87
C THR A 74 35.04 -4.37 23.44
N GLY A 75 34.20 -4.12 24.45
CA GLY A 75 34.24 -2.91 25.24
C GLY A 75 35.50 -2.95 26.08
N HIS A 76 36.49 -2.12 25.76
CA HIS A 76 37.57 -1.81 26.67
C HIS A 76 36.95 -1.31 27.98
N GLN A 77 37.09 -2.11 29.01
CA GLN A 77 36.62 -1.82 30.36
C GLN A 77 37.50 -0.68 30.89
N THR A 78 37.07 0.56 30.73
CA THR A 78 37.70 1.67 31.45
C THR A 78 37.15 1.64 32.87
N ALA A 79 37.88 0.95 33.77
CA ALA A 79 37.66 1.09 35.19
C ALA A 79 37.96 2.55 35.59
N LEU A 80 36.95 3.28 36.07
CA LEU A 80 37.19 4.45 36.91
C LEU A 80 37.83 3.95 38.21
N PRO A 81 38.96 4.50 38.67
CA PRO A 81 39.38 4.28 40.05
C PRO A 81 38.49 5.11 40.99
N ASP A 82 37.81 4.43 41.91
CA ASP A 82 37.14 5.05 43.05
C ASP A 82 38.18 5.54 44.08
N ARG A 83 38.15 6.86 44.29
CA ARG A 83 38.24 7.62 45.55
C ARG A 83 39.47 7.53 46.50
N THR A 84 39.78 8.72 47.03
CA THR A 84 40.40 9.11 48.33
C THR A 84 41.93 9.03 48.52
N ALA A 85 42.57 10.20 48.67
CA ALA A 85 42.98 10.79 49.96
C ALA A 85 43.32 12.29 49.77
#